data_AF-A0A5J4VMS5-F1
#
_entry.id   AF-A0A5J4VMS5-F1
#
_cell.length_a   1.000
_cell.length_b   1.000
_cell.length_c   1.000
_cell.angle_alpha   90.00
_cell.angle_beta   90.00
_cell.angle_gamma   90.00
#
_symmetry.space_group_name_H-M   'P 1'
#
loop_
_entity.id
_entity.type
_entity.pdbx_description
1 polymer ?
#
loop_
_entity_poly.entity_id
_entity_poly.type
_entity_poly.pdbx_seq_one_letter_code
_entity_poly.pdbx_strand_id
1 'polypeptide(L)'
;MPFGTKYSPIYLTTAMAPIMQQIRKKTEIRIINYVDDILLLHQNKEYLMNATQKLVDTPKIFGFTINTERRETERNQTVIFLGSDWNQANPTVKTKPKNRLLLLHDLFNMRRWLKK
;
A
#
# COMPACT_ATOMS: atom_id res chain seq x y z
N MET A 1 14.08 -0.53 17.68
CA MET A 1 12.65 -0.23 17.96
C MET A 1 12.02 -1.48 18.55
N PRO A 2 11.55 -1.45 19.81
CA PRO A 2 10.96 -2.64 20.43
C PRO A 2 9.58 -2.93 19.83
N PHE A 3 9.48 -4.09 19.18
CA PHE A 3 8.21 -4.63 18.68
C PHE A 3 7.25 -4.90 19.86
N GLY A 4 5.95 -4.69 19.63
CA GLY A 4 4.91 -4.91 20.66
C GLY A 4 4.61 -3.71 21.57
N THR A 5 5.28 -2.57 21.37
CA THR A 5 4.93 -1.33 22.08
C THR A 5 3.83 -0.55 21.35
N LYS A 6 2.95 0.12 22.10
CA LYS A 6 1.88 0.97 21.53
C LYS A 6 2.39 2.07 20.58
N TYR A 7 3.64 2.49 20.75
CA TYR A 7 4.25 3.54 19.95
C TYR A 7 4.96 3.02 18.71
N SER A 8 5.20 1.70 18.61
CA SER A 8 5.90 1.11 17.48
C SER A 8 5.23 1.47 16.14
N PRO A 9 3.91 1.26 15.94
CA PRO A 9 3.28 1.65 14.67
C PRO A 9 3.39 3.15 14.34
N ILE A 10 3.39 4.01 15.36
CA ILE A 10 3.49 5.47 15.19
C ILE A 10 4.84 5.84 14.62
N TYR A 11 5.94 5.39 15.24
CA TYR A 11 7.29 5.69 14.76
C TYR A 11 7.54 5.16 13.35
N LEU A 12 7.04 3.97 13.02
CA LEU A 12 7.20 3.41 11.69
C LEU A 12 6.43 4.24 10.65
N THR A 13 5.20 4.63 10.96
CA THR A 13 4.38 5.48 10.09
C THR A 13 5.05 6.84 9.86
N THR A 14 5.59 7.46 10.93
CA THR A 14 6.31 8.74 10.84
C THR A 14 7.58 8.62 9.98
N ALA A 15 8.36 7.55 10.15
CA ALA A 15 9.58 7.33 9.37
C ALA A 15 9.29 7.04 7.87
N MET A 16 8.20 6.33 7.58
CA MET A 16 7.80 6.01 6.21
C MET A 16 7.17 7.19 5.45
N ALA A 17 6.57 8.16 6.16
CA ALA A 17 5.89 9.31 5.55
C ALA A 17 6.74 10.09 4.51
N PRO A 18 7.99 10.52 4.79
CA PRO A 18 8.81 11.23 3.82
C PRO A 18 9.19 10.36 2.61
N ILE A 19 9.40 9.05 2.82
CA ILE A 19 9.72 8.08 1.76
C ILE A 19 8.54 7.98 0.79
N MET A 20 7.33 7.77 1.32
CA MET A 20 6.11 7.71 0.52
C MET A 20 5.86 9.02 -0.23
N GLN A 21 6.11 10.17 0.41
CA GLN A 21 5.95 11.47 -0.24
C GLN A 21 6.91 11.65 -1.41
N GLN A 22 8.17 11.22 -1.30
CA GLN A 22 9.13 11.30 -2.40
C GLN A 22 8.71 10.44 -3.59
N ILE A 23 8.24 9.22 -3.32
CA ILE A 23 7.80 8.31 -4.38
C ILE A 23 6.54 8.87 -5.06
N ARG A 24 5.57 9.38 -4.28
CA ARG A 24 4.38 10.06 -4.80
C ARG A 24 4.70 11.31 -5.62
N LYS A 25 5.76 12.05 -5.32
CA LYS A 25 6.19 13.22 -6.11
C LYS A 25 6.92 12.82 -7.40
N LYS A 26 7.68 11.72 -7.36
CA LYS A 26 8.49 11.24 -8.49
C LYS A 26 7.75 10.28 -9.43
N THR A 27 6.52 9.89 -9.09
CA THR A 27 5.71 8.94 -9.84
C THR A 27 4.25 9.39 -9.82
N GLU A 28 3.54 9.26 -10.94
CA GLU A 28 2.10 9.56 -11.03
C GLU A 28 1.23 8.40 -10.49
N ILE A 29 1.79 7.61 -9.57
CA ILE A 29 1.18 6.37 -9.08
C ILE A 29 0.48 6.60 -7.76
N ARG A 30 -0.68 5.98 -7.62
CA ARG A 30 -1.45 6.01 -6.38
C ARG A 30 -0.86 4.98 -5.43
N ILE A 31 -0.49 5.43 -4.23
CA ILE A 31 0.15 4.60 -3.20
C ILE A 31 -0.73 4.58 -1.96
N ILE A 32 -1.18 3.39 -1.56
CA ILE A 32 -1.86 3.12 -0.30
C ILE A 32 -0.83 2.48 0.63
N ASN A 33 -0.68 3.00 1.84
CA ASN A 33 0.28 2.50 2.82
C ASN A 33 -0.40 2.27 4.18
N TYR A 34 -0.14 1.11 4.78
CA TYR A 34 -0.56 0.75 6.12
C TYR A 34 0.64 0.17 6.88
N VAL A 35 1.28 1.00 7.73
CA VAL A 35 2.47 0.63 8.50
C VAL A 35 3.59 0.09 7.59
N ASP A 36 3.73 -1.23 7.47
CA ASP A 36 4.71 -1.96 6.66
C ASP A 36 4.14 -2.49 5.33
N ASP A 37 2.82 -2.56 5.18
CA ASP A 37 2.15 -3.02 3.96
C ASP A 37 1.89 -1.86 2.99
N ILE A 38 2.29 -2.02 1.72
CA ILE A 38 2.20 -0.98 0.69
C ILE A 38 1.54 -1.56 -0.56
N LEU A 39 0.52 -0.86 -1.07
CA LEU A 39 -0.17 -1.18 -2.31
C LEU A 39 0.00 -0.05 -3.33
N LEU A 40 0.48 -0.41 -4.52
CA LEU A 40 0.66 0.49 -5.65
C LEU A 40 -0.44 0.26 -6.68
N LEU A 41 -1.06 1.35 -7.15
CA LEU A 41 -2.18 1.31 -8.09
C LEU A 41 -1.93 2.22 -9.27
N HIS A 42 -1.94 1.64 -10.47
CA HIS A 42 -1.85 2.39 -11.72
C HIS A 42 -2.49 1.61 -12.88
N GLN A 43 -3.03 2.30 -13.89
CA GLN A 43 -3.64 1.66 -15.07
C GLN A 43 -2.58 1.10 -16.03
N ASN A 44 -1.47 1.83 -16.20
CA ASN A 44 -0.34 1.41 -17.03
C ASN A 44 0.65 0.55 -16.22
N LYS A 45 0.93 -0.65 -16.73
CA LYS A 45 1.86 -1.63 -16.15
C LYS A 45 3.30 -1.14 -16.10
N GLU A 46 3.79 -0.47 -17.14
CA GLU A 46 5.19 -0.02 -17.21
C GLU A 46 5.49 1.03 -16.13
N TYR A 47 4.56 1.97 -15.94
CA TYR A 47 4.61 2.92 -14.84
C TYR A 47 4.64 2.18 -13.50
N LEU A 48 3.76 1.19 -13.31
CA LEU A 48 3.70 0.40 -12.08
C LEU A 48 5.05 -0.28 -11.80
N MET A 49 5.67 -0.91 -12.80
CA MET A 49 6.99 -1.54 -12.67
C MET A 49 8.08 -0.53 -12.29
N ASN A 50 8.09 0.65 -12.92
CA ASN A 50 9.05 1.72 -12.61
C ASN A 50 8.88 2.25 -11.18
N ALA A 51 7.63 2.48 -10.73
CA ALA A 51 7.38 2.89 -9.35
C ALA A 51 7.71 1.80 -8.34
N THR A 52 7.43 0.53 -8.64
CA THR A 52 7.84 -0.58 -7.79
C THR A 52 9.35 -0.55 -7.59
N GLN A 53 10.14 -0.38 -8.66
CA GLN A 53 11.59 -0.27 -8.57
C GLN A 53 12.03 0.92 -7.69
N LYS A 54 11.44 2.11 -7.89
CA LYS A 54 11.69 3.29 -7.03
C LYS A 54 11.31 3.02 -5.56
N LEU A 55 10.26 2.24 -5.31
CA LEU A 55 9.84 1.83 -3.96
C LEU A 55 10.79 0.81 -3.34
N VAL A 56 11.55 0.04 -4.13
CA VAL A 56 12.63 -0.81 -3.59
C VAL A 56 13.82 0.02 -3.18
N ASP A 57 14.20 0.98 -4.03
CA ASP A 57 15.50 1.63 -3.94
C ASP A 57 15.48 2.84 -3.00
N THR A 58 14.36 3.59 -2.97
CA THR A 58 14.25 4.76 -2.09
C THR A 58 14.37 4.39 -0.62
N PRO A 59 13.64 3.39 -0.07
CA PRO A 59 13.74 3.05 1.35
C PRO A 59 15.12 2.55 1.77
N LYS A 60 15.91 1.93 0.86
CA LYS A 60 17.29 1.50 1.16
C LYS A 60 18.18 2.65 1.58
N ILE A 61 17.98 3.84 0.98
CA ILE A 61 18.71 5.07 1.34
C ILE A 61 18.42 5.47 2.79
N PHE A 62 17.22 5.17 3.28
CA PHE A 62 16.77 5.43 4.64
C PHE A 62 17.06 4.27 5.62
N GLY A 63 17.80 3.24 5.19
CA GLY A 63 18.13 2.07 6.00
C GLY A 63 16.99 1.04 6.12
N PHE A 64 15.94 1.14 5.31
CA PHE A 64 14.87 0.14 5.26
C PHE A 64 15.10 -0.88 4.15
N THR A 65 14.78 -2.14 4.45
CA THR A 65 14.79 -3.22 3.46
C THR A 65 13.36 -3.64 3.16
N ILE A 66 12.97 -3.57 1.89
CA ILE A 66 11.69 -4.11 1.42
C ILE A 66 11.85 -5.60 1.15
N ASN A 67 10.98 -6.43 1.72
CA ASN A 67 10.93 -7.84 1.41
C ASN A 67 10.55 -8.03 -0.07
N THR A 68 11.45 -8.63 -0.85
CA THR A 68 11.27 -8.94 -2.27
C THR A 68 10.44 -10.20 -2.52
N GLU A 69 10.43 -11.15 -1.58
CA GLU A 69 9.71 -12.43 -1.70
C GLU A 69 8.19 -12.25 -1.62
N ARG A 70 7.74 -11.25 -0.85
CA ARG A 70 6.31 -10.92 -0.67
C ARG A 70 5.74 -10.02 -1.78
N ARG A 71 6.50 -9.74 -2.84
CA ARG A 71 6.05 -8.87 -3.92
C ARG A 71 5.22 -9.65 -4.93
N GLU A 72 3.91 -9.46 -4.88
CA GLU A 72 3.04 -9.82 -6.00
C GLU A 72 3.18 -8.76 -7.10
N THR A 73 4.06 -9.03 -8.06
CA THR A 73 4.23 -8.19 -9.27
C THR A 73 3.42 -8.69 -10.46
N GLU A 74 2.80 -9.86 -10.35
CA GLU A 74 1.97 -10.42 -11.40
C GLU A 74 0.61 -9.73 -11.45
N ARG A 75 0.07 -9.61 -12.66
CA ARG A 75 -1.20 -8.96 -12.96
C ARG A 75 -2.34 -9.89 -12.53
N ASN A 76 -2.41 -10.20 -11.24
CA ASN A 76 -3.47 -11.01 -10.69
C ASN A 76 -4.74 -10.17 -10.66
N GLN A 77 -5.82 -10.71 -11.20
CA GLN A 77 -7.15 -10.11 -11.08
C GLN A 77 -7.59 -10.02 -9.62
N THR A 78 -6.86 -10.61 -8.69
CA THR A 78 -7.10 -10.62 -7.25
C THR A 78 -5.84 -10.24 -6.50
N VAL A 79 -5.92 -9.28 -5.59
CA VAL A 79 -4.84 -8.87 -4.68
C VAL A 79 -5.29 -9.05 -3.25
N ILE A 80 -4.49 -9.71 -2.41
CA ILE A 80 -4.77 -9.81 -0.98
C ILE A 80 -4.06 -8.65 -0.27
N PHE A 81 -4.84 -7.74 0.31
CA PHE A 81 -4.32 -6.61 1.07
C PHE A 81 -5.05 -6.51 2.41
N LEU A 82 -4.28 -6.48 3.51
CA LEU A 82 -4.79 -6.45 4.90
C LEU A 82 -5.80 -7.58 5.22
N GLY A 83 -5.58 -8.77 4.65
CA GLY A 83 -6.46 -9.93 4.84
C GLY A 83 -7.82 -9.84 4.13
N SER A 84 -7.96 -8.91 3.18
CA SER A 84 -9.11 -8.81 2.28
C SER A 84 -8.67 -9.11 0.85
N ASP A 85 -9.52 -9.83 0.11
CA ASP A 85 -9.29 -10.19 -1.30
C ASP A 85 -9.98 -9.16 -2.20
N TRP A 86 -9.19 -8.49 -3.03
CA TRP A 86 -9.59 -7.40 -3.91
C TRP A 86 -9.60 -7.88 -5.35
N ASN A 87 -10.78 -7.99 -5.95
CA ASN A 87 -10.91 -8.39 -7.33
C ASN A 87 -10.96 -7.17 -8.26
N GLN A 88 -10.02 -7.10 -9.21
CA GLN A 88 -9.90 -6.05 -10.24
C GLN A 88 -10.84 -6.28 -11.42
N ALA A 89 -11.14 -7.54 -11.77
CA ALA A 89 -12.05 -7.88 -12.87
C ALA A 89 -13.52 -7.61 -12.52
N ASN A 90 -13.90 -7.91 -11.28
CA ASN A 90 -15.18 -7.58 -10.68
C ASN A 90 -14.90 -6.69 -9.47
N PRO A 91 -15.16 -5.36 -9.50
CA PRO A 91 -14.76 -4.40 -8.47
C PRO A 91 -15.46 -4.67 -7.13
N THR A 92 -15.02 -5.72 -6.46
CA THR A 92 -15.60 -6.35 -5.28
C THR A 92 -14.47 -6.69 -4.33
N VAL A 93 -14.73 -6.47 -3.04
CA VAL A 93 -13.78 -6.79 -1.97
C VAL A 93 -14.42 -7.83 -1.08
N LYS A 94 -13.77 -8.99 -0.94
CA LYS A 94 -14.19 -10.05 -0.02
C LYS A 94 -13.43 -9.89 1.29
N THR A 95 -14.17 -9.80 2.39
CA THR A 95 -13.60 -9.71 3.74
C THR A 95 -14.45 -10.49 4.74
N LYS A 96 -13.86 -10.81 5.90
CA LYS A 96 -14.56 -11.49 6.99
C LYS A 96 -15.72 -10.62 7.50
N PRO A 97 -16.87 -11.20 7.88
CA PRO A 97 -18.06 -10.44 8.29
C PRO A 97 -17.78 -9.39 9.38
N LYS A 98 -16.93 -9.73 10.35
CA LYS A 98 -16.54 -8.85 11.47
C LYS A 98 -15.83 -7.57 11.03
N ASN A 99 -15.14 -7.59 9.88
CA ASN A 99 -14.33 -6.46 9.41
C ASN A 99 -15.04 -5.63 8.33
N ARG A 100 -16.26 -6.03 7.91
CA ARG A 100 -16.99 -5.37 6.81
C ARG A 100 -17.29 -3.90 7.09
N LEU A 101 -17.74 -3.55 8.30
CA LEU A 101 -18.10 -2.18 8.65
C LEU A 101 -16.87 -1.25 8.68
N LEU A 102 -15.77 -1.72 9.25
CA LEU A 102 -14.51 -0.97 9.30
C LEU A 102 -13.97 -0.74 7.88
N LEU A 103 -13.99 -1.80 7.05
CA LEU A 103 -13.55 -1.73 5.67
C LEU A 103 -14.44 -0.81 4.81
N LEU A 104 -15.76 -0.79 5.04
CA LEU A 104 -16.68 0.16 4.40
C LEU A 104 -16.41 1.61 4.82
N HIS A 105 -16.12 1.84 6.09
CA HIS A 105 -15.73 3.16 6.60
C HIS A 105 -14.42 3.64 5.95
N ASP A 106 -13.41 2.78 5.91
CA ASP A 106 -12.12 3.10 5.29
C ASP A 106 -12.25 3.29 3.78
N LEU A 107 -13.06 2.47 3.08
CA LEU A 107 -13.39 2.63 1.67
C LEU A 107 -14.17 3.93 1.38
N PHE A 108 -15.12 4.30 2.25
CA PHE A 108 -15.86 5.54 2.12
C PHE A 108 -14.94 6.75 2.25
N ASN A 109 -14.05 6.72 3.25
CA ASN A 109 -13.01 7.71 3.40
C ASN A 109 -12.12 7.72 2.16
N MET A 110 -11.61 6.57 1.70
CA MET A 110 -10.82 6.42 0.46
C MET A 110 -11.52 6.99 -0.77
N ARG A 111 -12.84 6.79 -0.94
CA ARG A 111 -13.62 7.34 -2.07
C ARG A 111 -13.66 8.86 -2.08
N ARG A 112 -13.62 9.50 -0.91
CA ARG A 112 -13.51 10.96 -0.78
C ARG A 112 -12.18 11.48 -1.32
N TRP A 113 -11.11 10.68 -1.30
CA TRP A 113 -9.80 11.01 -1.91
C TRP A 113 -9.76 10.79 -3.42
N LEU A 114 -10.68 10.00 -3.98
CA LEU A 114 -10.77 9.75 -5.43
C LEU A 114 -11.44 10.90 -6.21
N LYS A 115 -12.07 11.86 -5.53
CA LYS A 115 -12.81 12.99 -6.13
C LYS A 115 -12.01 14.31 -6.20
N LYS A 116 -10.70 14.30 -5.92
CA LYS A 116 -9.82 15.45 -6.11
C LYS A 116 -8.87 15.23 -7.26
#